data_AF-A0A3A9B7S4-F1
#
_entry.id   AF-A0A3A9B7S4-F1
#
_cell.length_a   1.000
_cell.length_b   1.000
_cell.length_c   1.000
_cell.angle_alpha   90.00
_cell.angle_beta   90.00
_cell.angle_gamma   90.00
#
_symmetry.space_group_name_H-M   'P 1'
#
loop_
_entity.id
_entity.type
_entity.pdbx_description
1 polymer ?
#
loop_
_entity_poly.entity_id
_entity_poly.type
_entity_poly.pdbx_seq_one_letter_code
_entity_poly.pdbx_strand_id
1 'polypeptide(L)'
;MTENRRFYYLKLKENFYNSETMVILESMQDGLLYSNLLLKMYLMSLKSSGVLLLNNCLPHTVQTIATFTRHQVGTVERALKIFQEFGLVEILTDGAYYMSDIQLLIGQSSSEGERKKKERMRLKRQNLLPSGETDICPSNGRVDKCPPILEYRDKEIRGKSIENREGDMTHAYGRYRNVFLSSAELAELQTELPSLWEQYIERLSEYMESSGKGYKNHAATIRRWANADKKKEEPPARNRDYSVEEGETI
;
A
#
# COMPACT_ATOMS: atom_id res chain seq x y z
N MET A 1 8.41 -1.66 -26.52
CA MET A 1 7.93 -2.56 -25.45
C MET A 1 8.65 -2.17 -24.17
N THR A 2 7.93 -1.72 -23.14
CA THR A 2 8.54 -1.28 -21.88
C THR A 2 8.95 -2.52 -21.08
N GLU A 3 10.25 -2.72 -20.85
CA GLU A 3 10.74 -3.82 -20.01
C GLU A 3 10.12 -3.71 -18.61
N ASN A 4 9.39 -4.74 -18.17
CA ASN A 4 8.86 -4.83 -16.83
C ASN A 4 10.00 -5.12 -15.84
N ARG A 5 10.77 -4.09 -15.48
CA ARG A 5 11.84 -4.20 -14.50
C ARG A 5 11.24 -4.37 -13.11
N ARG A 6 11.65 -5.45 -12.44
CA ARG A 6 11.35 -5.72 -11.03
C ARG A 6 12.46 -5.12 -10.18
N PHE A 7 12.07 -4.33 -9.18
CA PHE A 7 12.98 -3.77 -8.19
C PHE A 7 12.94 -4.65 -6.95
N TYR A 8 14.11 -5.07 -6.51
CA TYR A 8 14.31 -5.77 -5.24
C TYR A 8 14.93 -4.81 -4.26
N TYR A 9 14.35 -4.73 -3.06
CA TYR A 9 14.87 -3.91 -1.97
C TYR A 9 15.04 -4.76 -0.72
N LEU A 10 16.07 -4.42 0.05
CA LEU A 10 16.29 -4.98 1.37
C LEU A 10 15.58 -4.10 2.40
N LYS A 11 14.62 -4.68 3.11
CA LYS A 11 13.90 -4.08 4.22
C LYS A 11 14.57 -4.49 5.52
N LEU A 12 15.45 -3.63 6.03
CA LEU A 12 16.08 -3.85 7.33
C LEU A 12 15.09 -3.57 8.48
N LYS A 13 15.13 -4.41 9.51
CA LYS A 13 14.44 -4.16 10.78
C LYS A 13 15.18 -3.05 11.53
N GLU A 14 14.44 -2.27 12.32
CA GLU A 14 15.00 -1.19 13.14
C GLU A 14 16.11 -1.68 14.08
N ASN A 15 15.94 -2.87 14.65
CA ASN A 15 16.88 -3.50 15.57
C ASN A 15 17.92 -4.40 14.88
N PHE A 16 18.11 -4.31 13.55
CA PHE A 16 19.04 -5.21 12.84
C PHE A 16 20.45 -5.19 13.44
N TYR A 17 21.03 -4.01 13.62
CA TYR A 17 22.36 -3.84 14.23
C TYR A 17 22.37 -3.99 15.76
N ASN A 18 21.21 -3.92 16.40
CA ASN A 18 21.05 -4.08 17.86
C ASN A 18 20.66 -5.50 18.26
N SER A 19 20.58 -6.43 17.30
CA SER A 19 20.32 -7.84 17.59
C SER A 19 21.54 -8.45 18.28
N GLU A 20 21.30 -9.38 19.21
CA GLU A 20 22.37 -10.01 20.01
C GLU A 20 23.46 -10.60 19.12
N THR A 21 23.08 -11.34 18.06
CA THR A 21 23.99 -11.90 17.07
C THR A 21 24.86 -10.84 16.40
N MET A 22 24.27 -9.70 16.04
CA MET A 22 24.97 -8.64 15.32
C MET A 22 25.90 -7.83 16.24
N VAL A 23 25.47 -7.59 17.48
CA VAL A 23 26.30 -6.93 18.51
C VAL A 23 27.52 -7.79 18.82
N ILE A 24 27.35 -9.10 18.99
CA ILE A 24 28.46 -10.03 19.20
C ILE A 24 29.38 -10.05 17.97
N LEU A 25 28.83 -10.11 16.76
CA LEU A 25 29.59 -10.08 15.52
C LEU A 25 30.44 -8.81 15.38
N GLU A 26 29.88 -7.63 15.67
CA GLU A 26 30.60 -6.35 15.57
C GLU A 26 31.66 -6.17 16.66
N SER A 27 31.51 -6.86 17.80
CA SER A 27 32.48 -6.87 18.89
C SER A 27 33.73 -7.70 18.57
N MET A 28 33.69 -8.56 17.54
CA MET A 28 34.84 -9.35 17.11
C MET A 28 35.91 -8.51 16.41
N GLN A 29 37.11 -9.09 16.26
CA GLN A 29 38.15 -8.49 15.42
C GLN A 29 37.69 -8.46 13.96
N ASP A 30 37.79 -7.29 13.32
CA ASP A 30 37.21 -7.00 12.01
C ASP A 30 35.66 -7.12 11.95
N GLY A 31 34.97 -7.05 13.09
CA GLY A 31 33.51 -7.22 13.18
C GLY A 31 32.71 -6.26 12.29
N LEU A 32 33.13 -5.00 12.19
CA LEU A 32 32.54 -4.01 11.27
C LEU A 32 32.67 -4.41 9.79
N LEU A 33 33.77 -5.07 9.44
CA LEU A 33 34.00 -5.57 8.08
C LEU A 33 33.08 -6.74 7.76
N TYR A 34 32.88 -7.64 8.73
CA TYR A 34 31.92 -8.74 8.61
C TYR A 34 30.49 -8.25 8.55
N SER A 35 30.13 -7.26 9.36
CA SER A 35 28.83 -6.57 9.30
C SER A 35 28.52 -6.01 7.91
N ASN A 36 29.50 -5.31 7.31
CA ASN A 36 29.38 -4.79 5.96
C ASN A 36 29.31 -5.89 4.89
N LEU A 37 30.12 -6.94 5.04
CA LEU A 37 30.14 -8.07 4.13
C LEU A 37 28.81 -8.82 4.12
N LEU A 38 28.24 -9.07 5.30
CA LEU A 38 26.93 -9.70 5.46
C LEU A 38 25.85 -8.92 4.72
N LEU A 39 25.81 -7.60 4.91
CA LEU A 39 24.85 -6.73 4.22
C LEU A 39 25.00 -6.80 2.69
N LYS A 40 26.24 -6.82 2.18
CA LYS A 40 26.51 -6.97 0.74
C LYS A 40 26.06 -8.34 0.22
N MET A 41 26.30 -9.42 0.97
CA MET A 41 25.84 -10.77 0.61
C MET A 41 24.31 -10.86 0.56
N TYR A 42 23.60 -10.24 1.51
CA TYR A 42 22.15 -10.13 1.45
C TYR A 42 21.68 -9.46 0.16
N LEU A 43 22.29 -8.33 -0.21
CA LEU A 43 21.97 -7.62 -1.47
C LEU A 43 22.23 -8.48 -2.71
N MET A 44 23.32 -9.25 -2.73
CA MET A 44 23.65 -10.16 -3.83
C MET A 44 22.59 -11.26 -3.99
N SER A 45 22.03 -11.76 -2.88
CA SER A 45 21.05 -12.84 -2.86
C SER A 45 19.62 -12.44 -3.23
N LEU A 46 19.30 -11.13 -3.25
CA LEU A 46 17.93 -10.62 -3.41
C LEU A 46 17.24 -11.10 -4.69
N LYS A 47 17.99 -11.22 -5.79
CA LYS A 47 17.45 -11.64 -7.10
C LYS A 47 17.03 -13.12 -7.12
N SER A 48 17.67 -13.91 -6.26
CA SER A 48 17.54 -15.37 -6.19
C SER A 48 16.90 -15.80 -4.86
N SER A 49 16.06 -14.94 -4.27
CA SER A 49 15.30 -15.20 -3.05
C SER A 49 16.12 -15.73 -1.88
N GLY A 50 17.38 -15.28 -1.74
CA GLY A 50 18.26 -15.69 -0.65
C GLY A 50 19.39 -16.62 -1.02
N VAL A 51 19.38 -17.22 -2.21
CA VAL A 51 20.49 -18.06 -2.68
C VAL A 51 21.55 -17.20 -3.37
N LEU A 52 22.81 -17.38 -3.01
CA LEU A 52 23.92 -16.70 -3.67
C LEU A 52 24.25 -17.37 -5.00
N LEU A 53 23.59 -16.92 -6.07
CA LEU A 53 23.80 -17.38 -7.44
C LEU A 53 24.47 -16.31 -8.32
N LEU A 54 25.59 -16.68 -8.93
CA LEU A 54 26.20 -15.98 -10.04
C LEU A 54 25.37 -16.19 -11.31
N ASN A 55 24.97 -15.08 -11.94
CA ASN A 55 24.20 -15.07 -13.19
C ASN A 55 22.92 -15.95 -13.16
N ASN A 56 22.30 -16.12 -11.98
CA ASN A 56 21.12 -16.95 -11.75
C ASN A 56 21.31 -18.47 -11.99
N CYS A 57 22.52 -18.96 -12.22
CA CYS A 57 22.75 -20.37 -12.56
C CYS A 57 23.81 -21.05 -11.69
N LEU A 58 24.89 -20.35 -11.36
CA LEU A 58 26.05 -20.96 -10.71
C LEU A 58 26.14 -20.53 -9.24
N PRO A 59 26.36 -21.45 -8.28
CA PRO A 59 26.64 -21.07 -6.90
C PRO A 59 27.86 -20.15 -6.82
N HIS A 60 27.76 -19.09 -6.01
CA HIS A 60 28.89 -18.20 -5.77
C HIS A 60 29.98 -18.91 -4.95
N THR A 61 31.20 -18.93 -5.47
CA THR A 61 32.39 -19.34 -4.71
C THR A 61 32.92 -18.18 -3.85
N VAL A 62 33.71 -18.50 -2.83
CA VAL A 62 34.41 -17.51 -1.98
C VAL A 62 35.13 -16.44 -2.81
N GLN A 63 35.85 -16.84 -3.86
CA GLN A 63 36.58 -15.94 -4.76
C GLN A 63 35.63 -14.94 -5.44
N THR A 64 34.48 -15.41 -5.91
CA THR A 64 33.50 -14.52 -6.56
C THR A 64 32.90 -13.56 -5.54
N ILE A 65 32.54 -14.04 -4.34
CA ILE A 65 32.00 -13.19 -3.26
C ILE A 65 33.02 -12.11 -2.88
N ALA A 66 34.29 -12.46 -2.73
CA ALA A 66 35.37 -11.51 -2.47
C ALA A 66 35.45 -10.42 -3.56
N THR A 67 35.38 -10.84 -4.83
CA THR A 67 35.41 -9.93 -5.98
C THR A 67 34.21 -8.97 -5.99
N PHE A 68 32.99 -9.48 -5.83
CA PHE A 68 31.77 -8.65 -5.88
C PHE A 68 31.62 -7.75 -4.65
N THR A 69 32.04 -8.22 -3.47
CA THR A 69 31.94 -7.47 -2.22
C THR A 69 33.12 -6.52 -1.99
N ARG A 70 34.18 -6.65 -2.80
CA ARG A 70 35.44 -5.89 -2.75
C ARG A 70 36.19 -6.09 -1.43
N HIS A 71 36.25 -7.33 -0.99
CA HIS A 71 36.99 -7.74 0.20
C HIS A 71 38.10 -8.72 -0.18
N GLN A 72 39.08 -8.86 0.70
CA GLN A 72 40.10 -9.88 0.53
C GLN A 72 39.49 -11.27 0.67
N VAL A 73 39.98 -12.23 -0.12
CA VAL A 73 39.48 -13.62 -0.14
C VAL A 73 39.55 -14.23 1.27
N GLY A 74 40.69 -14.10 1.95
CA GLY A 74 40.86 -14.62 3.31
C GLY A 74 39.90 -14.00 4.34
N THR A 75 39.50 -12.74 4.17
CA THR A 75 38.46 -12.12 5.03
C THR A 75 37.11 -12.78 4.79
N VAL A 76 36.75 -13.03 3.53
CA VAL A 76 35.48 -13.68 3.19
C VAL A 76 35.44 -15.12 3.69
N GLU A 77 36.55 -15.87 3.61
CA GLU A 77 36.64 -17.23 4.15
C GLU A 77 36.40 -17.27 5.65
N ARG A 78 37.04 -16.37 6.41
CA ARG A 78 36.82 -16.27 7.85
C ARG A 78 35.39 -15.87 8.18
N ALA A 79 34.87 -14.87 7.47
CA ALA A 79 33.51 -14.37 7.67
C ALA A 79 32.46 -15.45 7.40
N LEU A 80 32.60 -16.24 6.32
CA LEU A 80 31.67 -17.32 5.99
C LEU A 80 31.60 -18.39 7.08
N LYS A 81 32.74 -18.77 7.68
CA LYS A 81 32.77 -19.70 8.82
C LYS A 81 32.02 -19.13 10.02
N ILE A 82 32.29 -17.87 10.35
CA ILE A 82 31.60 -17.15 11.43
C ILE A 82 30.09 -17.08 11.14
N PHE A 83 29.68 -16.67 9.94
CA PHE A 83 28.26 -16.57 9.58
C PHE A 83 27.54 -17.91 9.64
N GLN A 84 28.23 -19.02 9.34
CA GLN A 84 27.68 -20.37 9.49
C GLN A 84 27.49 -20.73 10.97
N GLU A 85 28.46 -20.41 11.84
CA GLU A 85 28.34 -20.63 13.29
C GLU A 85 27.20 -19.82 13.92
N PHE A 86 27.01 -18.57 13.47
CA PHE A 86 25.90 -17.71 13.91
C PHE A 86 24.56 -18.06 13.26
N GLY A 87 24.50 -19.03 12.34
CA GLY A 87 23.27 -19.41 11.63
C GLY A 87 22.74 -18.34 10.66
N LEU A 88 23.57 -17.37 10.28
CA LEU A 88 23.23 -16.30 9.33
C LEU A 88 23.34 -16.78 7.88
N VAL A 89 24.17 -17.79 7.63
CA VAL A 89 24.36 -18.42 6.32
C VAL A 89 24.31 -19.93 6.45
N GLU A 90 23.52 -20.56 5.60
CA GLU A 90 23.40 -22.02 5.49
C GLU A 90 24.02 -22.50 4.17
N ILE A 91 24.58 -23.72 4.18
CA ILE A 91 25.07 -24.36 2.96
C ILE A 91 24.01 -25.37 2.52
N LEU A 92 23.47 -25.16 1.32
CA LEU A 92 22.50 -26.06 0.70
C LEU A 92 23.17 -27.35 0.21
N THR A 93 22.37 -28.37 -0.11
CA THR A 93 22.86 -29.67 -0.59
C THR A 93 23.65 -29.59 -1.90
N ASP A 94 23.42 -28.54 -2.69
CA ASP A 94 24.12 -28.23 -3.94
C ASP A 94 25.43 -27.45 -3.72
N GLY A 95 25.78 -27.15 -2.47
CA GLY A 95 26.94 -26.35 -2.09
C GLY A 95 26.75 -24.85 -2.25
N ALA A 96 25.54 -24.37 -2.55
CA ALA A 96 25.24 -22.95 -2.60
C ALA A 96 25.04 -22.36 -1.20
N TYR A 97 25.51 -21.13 -1.00
CA TYR A 97 25.25 -20.37 0.21
C TYR A 97 23.84 -19.77 0.18
N TYR A 98 23.07 -20.04 1.21
CA TYR A 98 21.75 -19.48 1.45
C TYR A 98 21.79 -18.50 2.63
N MET A 99 21.24 -17.31 2.43
CA MET A 99 21.15 -16.29 3.46
C MET A 99 19.93 -16.56 4.36
N SER A 100 20.14 -16.87 5.63
CA SER A 100 19.05 -17.12 6.58
C SER A 100 18.20 -15.86 6.79
N ASP A 101 16.90 -16.03 7.07
CA ASP A 101 15.92 -14.96 7.33
C ASP A 101 15.73 -13.89 6.23
N ILE A 102 16.42 -14.00 5.10
CA ILE A 102 16.35 -13.02 4.01
C ILE A 102 14.94 -12.86 3.42
N GLN A 103 14.13 -13.92 3.44
CA GLN A 103 12.74 -13.86 2.95
C GLN A 103 11.89 -12.86 3.74
N LEU A 104 12.20 -12.64 5.02
CA LEU A 104 11.53 -11.65 5.87
C LEU A 104 12.01 -10.22 5.56
N LEU A 105 13.18 -10.08 4.94
CA LEU A 105 13.85 -8.83 4.62
C LEU A 105 13.65 -8.45 3.14
N ILE A 106 13.25 -9.37 2.26
CA ILE A 106 13.00 -9.07 0.84
C ILE A 106 11.68 -8.31 0.71
N GLY A 107 11.71 -7.21 -0.03
CA GLY A 107 10.51 -6.68 -0.65
C GLY A 107 10.67 -6.42 -2.14
N GLN A 108 9.54 -6.41 -2.84
CA GLN A 108 9.48 -6.35 -4.29
C GLN A 108 8.52 -5.25 -4.73
N SER A 109 8.92 -4.48 -5.73
CA SER A 109 8.06 -3.48 -6.37
C SER A 109 8.26 -3.44 -7.88
N SER A 110 7.22 -3.01 -8.58
CA SER A 110 7.28 -2.79 -10.03
C SER A 110 7.77 -1.38 -10.36
N SER A 111 8.25 -1.18 -11.58
CA SER A 111 8.65 0.13 -12.09
C SER A 111 7.56 1.20 -11.95
N GLU A 112 6.32 0.83 -12.30
CA GLU A 112 5.16 1.71 -12.10
C GLU A 112 4.83 1.93 -10.62
N GLY A 113 5.03 0.91 -9.78
CA GLY A 113 4.88 1.01 -8.33
C GLY A 113 5.83 2.03 -7.71
N GLU A 114 7.11 1.97 -8.07
CA GLU A 114 8.16 2.91 -7.62
C GLU A 114 7.88 4.33 -8.11
N ARG A 115 7.48 4.50 -9.38
CA ARG A 115 7.11 5.82 -9.94
C ARG A 115 5.99 6.47 -9.14
N LYS A 116 4.91 5.73 -8.88
CA LYS A 116 3.77 6.23 -8.09
C LYS A 116 4.13 6.48 -6.63
N LYS A 117 4.95 5.62 -6.01
CA LYS A 117 5.42 5.80 -4.63
C LYS A 117 6.28 7.05 -4.49
N LYS A 118 7.19 7.29 -5.43
CA LYS A 118 8.03 8.49 -5.48
C LYS A 118 7.20 9.75 -5.60
N GLU A 119 6.18 9.74 -6.47
CA GLU A 119 5.29 10.90 -6.64
C GLU A 119 4.45 11.20 -5.39
N ARG A 120 3.90 10.16 -4.73
CA ARG A 120 3.22 10.33 -3.43
C ARG A 120 4.14 10.89 -2.35
N MET A 121 5.38 10.41 -2.27
CA MET A 121 6.37 10.92 -1.33
C MET A 121 6.74 12.39 -1.62
N ARG A 122 6.83 12.78 -2.90
CA ARG A 122 7.08 14.17 -3.33
C ARG A 122 5.96 15.10 -2.89
N LEU A 123 4.71 14.74 -3.17
CA LEU A 123 3.53 15.51 -2.76
C LEU A 123 3.43 15.59 -1.23
N LYS A 124 3.62 14.47 -0.52
CA LYS A 124 3.64 14.45 0.96
C LYS A 124 4.74 15.35 1.51
N ARG A 125 5.93 15.35 0.91
CA ARG A 125 7.03 16.23 1.31
C ARG A 125 6.70 17.70 1.05
N GLN A 126 6.09 18.03 -0.09
CA GLN A 126 5.63 19.41 -0.36
C GLN A 126 4.60 19.89 0.67
N ASN A 127 3.66 19.03 1.06
CA ASN A 127 2.65 19.36 2.07
C ASN A 127 3.21 19.48 3.50
N LEU A 128 4.39 18.90 3.77
CA LEU A 128 5.08 18.99 5.06
C LEU A 128 6.03 20.18 5.15
N LEU A 129 6.39 20.80 4.01
CA LEU A 129 7.12 22.06 4.02
C LEU A 129 6.13 23.17 4.41
N PRO A 130 6.49 24.07 5.34
CA PRO A 130 5.64 25.21 5.63
C PRO A 130 5.38 25.94 4.31
N SER A 131 4.12 26.27 4.01
CA SER A 131 3.85 27.33 3.06
C SER A 131 4.52 28.55 3.67
N GLY A 132 5.71 28.90 3.17
CA GLY A 132 6.43 30.06 3.65
C GLY A 132 5.44 31.20 3.74
N GLU A 133 5.35 31.83 4.90
CA GLU A 133 4.79 33.16 4.99
C GLU A 133 5.39 33.93 3.83
N THR A 134 4.52 34.36 2.92
CA THR A 134 4.90 35.29 1.88
C THR A 134 5.46 36.50 2.61
N ASP A 135 6.78 36.62 2.66
CA ASP A 135 7.42 37.88 2.96
C ASP A 135 6.81 38.87 1.97
N ILE A 136 6.00 39.79 2.50
CA ILE A 136 5.45 40.93 1.77
C ILE A 136 6.64 41.86 1.52
N CYS A 137 7.53 41.48 0.60
CA CYS A 137 8.53 42.39 0.07
C CYS A 137 7.86 43.20 -1.06
N PRO A 138 7.79 44.54 -0.93
CA PRO A 138 7.22 45.38 -1.98
C PRO A 138 8.07 45.30 -3.25
N SER A 139 7.37 45.24 -4.39
CA SER A 139 7.90 45.20 -5.75
C SER A 139 9.04 46.20 -6.00
N ASN A 140 10.21 45.70 -6.40
CA ASN A 140 11.16 46.45 -7.23
C ASN A 140 11.76 45.53 -8.30
N GLY A 141 11.56 45.92 -9.56
CA GLY A 141 11.65 45.04 -10.72
C GLY A 141 12.94 45.07 -11.55
N ARG A 142 12.93 44.14 -12.52
CA ARG A 142 13.48 44.09 -13.90
C ARG A 142 13.95 42.65 -14.16
N VAL A 143 13.19 41.84 -14.89
CA VAL A 143 13.06 41.76 -16.37
C VAL A 143 14.26 41.05 -17.02
N ASP A 144 13.91 40.22 -18.02
CA ASP A 144 14.71 39.53 -19.04
C ASP A 144 15.30 38.15 -18.66
N LYS A 145 15.04 37.04 -19.37
CA LYS A 145 14.72 36.83 -20.80
C LYS A 145 14.12 35.43 -21.06
N CYS A 146 13.34 35.38 -22.14
CA CYS A 146 12.89 34.23 -22.96
C CYS A 146 11.52 33.58 -22.67
N PRO A 147 10.46 34.04 -23.36
CA PRO A 147 9.51 33.17 -24.06
C PRO A 147 9.93 32.99 -25.54
N PRO A 148 9.31 32.11 -26.35
CA PRO A 148 8.62 30.84 -26.09
C PRO A 148 9.15 29.72 -27.02
N ILE A 149 8.81 28.44 -26.79
CA ILE A 149 8.67 27.46 -27.90
C ILE A 149 7.70 26.34 -27.53
N LEU A 150 6.59 26.36 -28.28
CA LEU A 150 5.72 25.27 -28.72
C LEU A 150 4.89 24.53 -27.67
N GLU A 151 3.74 25.15 -27.41
CA GLU A 151 2.40 24.53 -27.54
C GLU A 151 2.42 23.19 -28.29
N TYR A 152 2.43 22.08 -27.55
CA TYR A 152 1.79 20.87 -28.03
C TYR A 152 0.34 20.92 -27.56
N ARG A 153 -0.53 21.23 -28.52
CA ARG A 153 -1.98 21.07 -28.41
C ARG A 153 -2.31 19.72 -27.80
N ASP A 154 -3.06 19.75 -26.71
CA ASP A 154 -3.76 18.61 -26.15
C ASP A 154 -4.68 18.00 -27.22
N LYS A 155 -4.23 16.89 -27.81
CA LYS A 155 -5.12 15.89 -28.38
C LYS A 155 -5.18 14.74 -27.39
N GLU A 156 -6.09 14.92 -26.45
CA GLU A 156 -7.02 13.94 -25.92
C GLU A 156 -6.88 12.53 -26.55
N ILE A 157 -6.61 11.53 -25.71
CA ILE A 157 -7.51 10.36 -25.50
C ILE A 157 -6.85 9.35 -24.54
N ARG A 158 -7.46 9.29 -23.33
CA ARG A 158 -7.90 8.08 -22.60
C ARG A 158 -6.86 7.27 -21.81
N GLY A 159 -6.89 7.44 -20.49
CA GLY A 159 -6.09 6.60 -19.57
C GLY A 159 -6.35 6.68 -18.06
N LYS A 160 -7.57 6.96 -17.61
CA LYS A 160 -8.10 6.68 -16.25
C LYS A 160 -7.43 7.40 -15.07
N SER A 161 -7.96 8.58 -14.71
CA SER A 161 -8.23 9.02 -13.33
C SER A 161 -8.88 10.40 -13.36
N ILE A 162 -10.14 10.48 -12.92
CA ILE A 162 -10.90 11.70 -12.57
C ILE A 162 -11.43 12.51 -13.77
N GLU A 163 -12.49 12.00 -14.40
CA GLU A 163 -13.63 12.85 -14.79
C GLU A 163 -14.49 12.92 -13.49
N ASN A 164 -14.63 14.03 -12.78
CA ASN A 164 -15.29 15.26 -13.23
C ASN A 164 -16.42 14.95 -14.19
N ARG A 165 -17.47 14.28 -13.68
CA ARG A 165 -18.80 14.65 -14.11
C ARG A 165 -19.02 16.08 -13.65
N GLU A 166 -19.22 16.93 -14.63
CA GLU A 166 -19.61 18.32 -14.51
C GLU A 166 -20.73 18.50 -13.47
N GLY A 167 -20.55 19.52 -12.63
CA GLY A 167 -21.64 20.25 -11.97
C GLY A 167 -22.73 19.44 -11.30
N ASP A 168 -22.47 18.96 -10.10
CA ASP A 168 -23.57 18.82 -9.15
C ASP A 168 -23.03 19.15 -7.76
N MET A 169 -23.55 20.23 -7.18
CA MET A 169 -23.22 20.65 -5.82
C MET A 169 -23.52 19.48 -4.89
N THR A 170 -22.48 18.76 -4.45
CA THR A 170 -22.65 17.70 -3.46
C THR A 170 -22.93 18.37 -2.12
N HIS A 171 -24.20 18.49 -1.80
CA HIS A 171 -24.63 19.04 -0.53
C HIS A 171 -24.39 17.99 0.57
N ALA A 172 -23.85 18.44 1.69
CA ALA A 172 -23.66 17.62 2.88
C ALA A 172 -24.93 17.71 3.75
N TYR A 173 -25.58 16.57 3.96
CA TYR A 173 -26.83 16.43 4.70
C TYR A 173 -26.63 15.68 6.02
N GLY A 174 -27.65 15.75 6.90
CA GLY A 174 -27.67 15.12 8.22
C GLY A 174 -27.12 16.02 9.34
N ARG A 175 -27.47 15.69 10.59
CA ARG A 175 -27.04 16.40 11.81
C ARG A 175 -25.53 16.63 11.91
N TYR A 176 -24.74 15.66 11.43
CA TYR A 176 -23.28 15.72 11.46
C TYR A 176 -22.64 16.15 10.13
N ARG A 177 -23.44 16.51 9.11
CA ARG A 177 -22.98 16.92 7.76
C ARG A 177 -21.99 15.92 7.13
N ASN A 178 -22.22 14.64 7.34
CA ASN A 178 -21.35 13.54 6.92
C ASN A 178 -21.98 12.67 5.80
N VAL A 179 -23.15 13.06 5.28
CA VAL A 179 -23.86 12.37 4.20
C VAL A 179 -23.79 13.20 2.92
N PHE A 180 -23.08 12.70 1.90
CA PHE A 180 -22.94 13.39 0.61
C PHE A 180 -23.89 12.80 -0.42
N LEU A 181 -24.80 13.65 -0.93
CA LEU A 181 -25.79 13.30 -1.96
C LEU A 181 -25.76 14.36 -3.07
N SER A 182 -25.91 13.93 -4.33
CA SER A 182 -26.17 14.87 -5.42
C SER A 182 -27.63 15.36 -5.41
N SER A 183 -27.89 16.46 -6.11
CA SER A 183 -29.25 17.00 -6.24
C SER A 183 -30.21 15.99 -6.89
N ALA A 184 -29.73 15.24 -7.89
CA ALA A 184 -30.46 14.17 -8.55
C ALA A 184 -30.75 12.98 -7.62
N GLU A 185 -29.77 12.52 -6.83
CA GLU A 185 -29.96 11.41 -5.89
C GLU A 185 -30.97 11.75 -4.79
N LEU A 186 -31.01 13.01 -4.34
CA LEU A 186 -31.98 13.48 -3.36
C LEU A 186 -33.40 13.52 -3.94
N ALA A 187 -33.56 14.00 -5.18
CA ALA A 187 -34.86 14.00 -5.87
C ALA A 187 -35.41 12.57 -6.05
N GLU A 188 -34.56 11.61 -6.41
CA GLU A 188 -34.96 10.20 -6.50
C GLU A 188 -35.35 9.61 -5.14
N LEU A 189 -34.66 9.99 -4.05
CA LEU A 189 -35.04 9.56 -2.70
C LEU A 189 -36.39 10.16 -2.26
N GLN A 190 -36.67 11.41 -2.65
CA GLN A 190 -37.95 12.05 -2.37
C GLN A 190 -39.12 11.42 -3.12
N THR A 191 -38.90 10.93 -4.35
CA THR A 191 -39.97 10.23 -5.10
C THR A 191 -40.23 8.82 -4.56
N GLU A 192 -39.18 8.09 -4.17
CA GLU A 192 -39.30 6.74 -3.61
C GLU A 192 -39.86 6.73 -2.17
N LEU A 193 -39.58 7.79 -1.40
CA LEU A 193 -39.88 7.90 0.04
C LEU A 193 -40.32 9.32 0.43
N PRO A 194 -41.52 9.79 0.02
CA PRO A 194 -41.91 11.20 0.13
C PRO A 194 -41.86 11.81 1.54
N SER A 195 -42.09 11.02 2.58
CA SER A 195 -42.14 11.48 3.97
C SER A 195 -41.04 10.91 4.87
N LEU A 196 -40.20 10.00 4.36
CA LEU A 196 -39.23 9.24 5.19
C LEU A 196 -37.77 9.51 4.81
N TRP A 197 -37.52 10.17 3.67
CA TRP A 197 -36.17 10.43 3.17
C TRP A 197 -35.29 11.18 4.19
N GLU A 198 -35.83 12.18 4.90
CA GLU A 198 -35.10 12.93 5.94
C GLU A 198 -34.68 12.05 7.12
N GLN A 199 -35.57 11.18 7.60
CA GLN A 199 -35.31 10.29 8.73
C GLN A 199 -34.20 9.28 8.39
N TYR A 200 -34.17 8.78 7.16
CA TYR A 200 -33.11 7.86 6.72
C TYR A 200 -31.75 8.55 6.55
N ILE A 201 -31.73 9.82 6.13
CA ILE A 201 -30.51 10.63 6.08
C ILE A 201 -29.96 10.83 7.49
N GLU A 202 -30.80 11.19 8.46
CA GLU A 202 -30.39 11.37 9.86
C GLU A 202 -29.90 10.06 10.48
N ARG A 203 -30.63 8.97 10.27
CA ARG A 203 -30.23 7.63 10.73
C ARG A 203 -28.88 7.21 10.16
N LEU A 204 -28.60 7.52 8.89
CA LEU A 204 -27.30 7.25 8.28
C LEU A 204 -26.21 8.15 8.87
N SER A 205 -26.51 9.43 9.09
CA SER A 205 -25.60 10.41 9.68
C SER A 205 -25.15 9.98 11.09
N GLU A 206 -26.08 9.60 11.96
CA GLU A 206 -25.81 9.08 13.30
C GLU A 206 -25.05 7.74 13.29
N TYR A 207 -25.41 6.84 12.36
CA TYR A 207 -24.75 5.55 12.24
C TYR A 207 -23.29 5.69 11.80
N MET A 208 -23.01 6.57 10.85
CA MET A 208 -21.64 6.82 10.38
C MET A 208 -20.77 7.42 11.49
N GLU A 209 -21.34 8.33 12.28
CA GLU A 209 -20.63 8.96 13.40
C GLU A 209 -20.38 7.98 14.56
N SER A 210 -21.37 7.17 14.92
CA SER A 210 -21.26 6.21 16.03
C SER A 210 -20.43 4.96 15.68
N SER A 211 -20.47 4.49 14.44
CA SER A 211 -19.78 3.26 14.02
C SER A 211 -18.45 3.47 13.30
N GLY A 212 -18.16 4.71 12.87
CA GLY A 212 -16.94 5.06 12.12
C GLY A 212 -16.87 4.47 10.71
N LYS A 213 -17.98 3.96 10.16
CA LYS A 213 -18.01 3.32 8.83
C LYS A 213 -18.27 4.35 7.72
N GLY A 214 -17.43 4.34 6.70
CA GLY A 214 -17.63 5.10 5.47
C GLY A 214 -18.32 4.29 4.37
N TYR A 215 -19.28 4.90 3.67
CA TYR A 215 -20.00 4.28 2.56
C TYR A 215 -19.62 4.92 1.23
N LYS A 216 -19.45 4.10 0.18
CA LYS A 216 -19.07 4.57 -1.17
C LYS A 216 -20.18 5.36 -1.87
N ASN A 217 -21.44 4.99 -1.66
CA ASN A 217 -22.61 5.72 -2.14
C ASN A 217 -23.66 5.74 -1.02
N HIS A 218 -24.05 6.95 -0.60
CA HIS A 218 -24.91 7.16 0.55
C HIS A 218 -26.39 6.91 0.18
N ALA A 219 -26.81 7.32 -1.02
CA ALA A 219 -28.16 7.09 -1.55
C ALA A 219 -28.49 5.59 -1.67
N ALA A 220 -27.56 4.79 -2.20
CA ALA A 220 -27.74 3.34 -2.33
C ALA A 220 -27.89 2.64 -0.96
N THR A 221 -27.22 3.17 0.06
CA THR A 221 -27.31 2.63 1.43
C THR A 221 -28.68 2.93 2.05
N ILE A 222 -29.18 4.15 1.85
CA ILE A 222 -30.52 4.56 2.27
C ILE A 222 -31.59 3.70 1.58
N ARG A 223 -31.50 3.50 0.26
CA ARG A 223 -32.43 2.62 -0.49
C ARG A 223 -32.43 1.20 0.04
N ARG A 224 -31.26 0.66 0.37
CA ARG A 224 -31.14 -0.69 0.94
C ARG A 224 -31.84 -0.80 2.29
N TRP A 225 -31.72 0.23 3.15
CA TRP A 225 -32.40 0.26 4.45
C TRP A 225 -33.91 0.39 4.28
N ALA A 226 -34.37 1.28 3.41
CA ALA A 226 -35.80 1.46 3.12
C ALA A 226 -36.45 0.17 2.57
N ASN A 227 -35.79 -0.53 1.65
CA ASN A 227 -36.29 -1.81 1.12
C ASN A 227 -36.28 -2.93 2.18
N ALA A 228 -35.32 -2.91 3.10
CA ALA A 228 -35.28 -3.88 4.19
C ALA A 228 -36.37 -3.63 5.24
N ASP A 229 -36.69 -2.36 5.51
CA ASP A 229 -37.75 -1.97 6.43
C ASP A 229 -39.14 -2.25 5.81
N LYS A 230 -39.35 -1.95 4.51
CA LYS A 230 -40.58 -2.37 3.78
C LYS A 230 -40.82 -3.89 3.82
N LYS A 231 -39.77 -4.70 3.65
CA LYS A 231 -39.87 -6.17 3.75
C LYS A 231 -40.15 -6.68 5.17
N LYS A 232 -39.89 -5.89 6.21
CA LYS A 232 -40.25 -6.22 7.59
C LYS A 232 -41.68 -5.82 7.93
N GLU A 233 -42.24 -4.83 7.24
CA GLU A 233 -43.62 -4.38 7.39
C GLU A 233 -44.62 -5.25 6.61
N GLU A 234 -44.19 -5.99 5.58
CA GLU A 234 -45.02 -7.00 4.91
C GLU A 234 -45.31 -8.19 5.86
N PRO A 235 -46.60 -8.53 6.12
CA PRO A 235 -46.94 -9.65 7.01
C PRO A 235 -46.41 -10.97 6.43
N PRO A 236 -45.93 -11.90 7.29
CA PRO A 236 -45.32 -13.14 6.81
C PRO A 236 -46.34 -13.98 6.03
N ALA A 237 -46.06 -14.21 4.75
CA ALA A 237 -46.84 -15.08 3.86
C ALA A 237 -46.61 -16.57 4.19
N ARG A 238 -47.00 -17.00 5.40
CA ARG A 238 -47.00 -18.42 5.76
C ARG A 238 -48.17 -18.75 6.67
N ASN A 239 -49.35 -18.92 6.06
CA ASN A 239 -50.40 -19.74 6.63
C ASN A 239 -49.89 -21.19 6.68
N ARG A 240 -49.45 -21.65 7.86
CA ARG A 240 -49.40 -23.08 8.17
C ARG A 240 -50.77 -23.44 8.71
N ASP A 241 -51.58 -24.08 7.87
CA ASP A 241 -52.81 -24.74 8.31
C ASP A 241 -52.42 -25.95 9.17
N TYR A 242 -52.81 -25.94 10.45
CA TYR A 242 -52.55 -27.00 11.42
C TYR A 242 -53.86 -27.74 11.75
N SER A 243 -54.56 -28.19 10.71
CA SER A 243 -55.69 -29.09 10.88
C SER A 243 -55.16 -30.53 10.88
N VAL A 244 -55.08 -31.15 12.06
CA VAL A 244 -54.74 -32.58 12.24
C VAL A 244 -56.04 -33.38 12.17
N GLU A 245 -56.14 -34.32 11.24
CA GLU A 245 -57.24 -35.29 11.23
C GLU A 245 -56.97 -36.40 12.25
N GLU A 246 -57.90 -36.57 13.20
CA GLU A 246 -57.85 -37.62 14.21
C GLU A 246 -58.07 -38.99 13.55
N GLY A 247 -57.00 -39.75 13.31
CA GLY A 247 -57.15 -41.09 12.74
C GLY A 247 -55.90 -41.96 12.59
N GLU A 248 -54.68 -41.39 12.59
CA GLU A 248 -53.46 -42.19 12.46
C GLU A 248 -52.50 -41.96 13.63
N THR A 249 -52.68 -42.76 14.67
CA THR A 249 -51.59 -43.12 15.58
C THR A 249 -51.59 -44.63 15.73
N ILE A 250 -50.52 -45.29 15.26
CA ILE A 250 -50.18 -46.69 15.54
C ILE A 250 -49.67 -46.80 16.97
#